data_AF-A0A847FXR1-F1
#
_entry.id   AF-A0A847FXR1-F1
#
_cell.length_a   1.000
_cell.length_b   1.000
_cell.length_c   1.000
_cell.angle_alpha   90.00
_cell.angle_beta   90.00
_cell.angle_gamma   90.00
#
_symmetry.space_group_name_H-M   'P 1'
#
loop_
_entity.id
_entity.type
_entity.pdbx_description
1 polymer ?
#
loop_
_entity_poly.entity_id
_entity_poly.type
_entity_poly.pdbx_seq_one_letter_code
_entity_poly.pdbx_strand_id
1 'polypeptide(L)'
;MPQPIHSRLINTAARQILTPFGLHQKGQSRLWFDDHGWWLILVEFQPDNRKQGTYLNIGINWLWFDRNYFAYDMGGRTGSFVAFETEELFNNDLQKIGNGAVEQVKRYRQKFPSIESVARDLAGKWRKDNWDLYHAGMACALCGKKSQAIKFFNELTK
;
A
#
# COMPACT_ATOMS: atom_id res chain seq x y z
N MET A 1 -7.41 3.01 -28.88
CA MET A 1 -8.68 2.29 -28.62
C MET A 1 -9.30 2.81 -27.33
N PRO A 2 -10.63 2.95 -27.23
CA PRO A 2 -11.29 3.37 -26.00
C PRO A 2 -11.08 2.33 -24.88
N GLN A 3 -10.95 2.78 -23.62
CA GLN A 3 -10.83 1.87 -22.49
C GLN A 3 -12.11 1.02 -22.32
N PRO A 4 -11.97 -0.27 -21.98
CA PRO A 4 -13.11 -1.12 -21.62
C PRO A 4 -13.95 -0.50 -20.50
N ILE A 5 -15.27 -0.73 -20.51
CA ILE A 5 -16.21 -0.14 -19.55
C ILE A 5 -15.80 -0.41 -18.10
N HIS A 6 -15.45 -1.65 -17.74
CA HIS A 6 -15.02 -2.00 -16.37
C HIS A 6 -13.78 -1.20 -15.92
N SER A 7 -12.84 -0.93 -16.83
CA SER A 7 -11.64 -0.14 -16.51
C SER A 7 -11.99 1.32 -16.24
N ARG A 8 -12.94 1.86 -17.01
CA ARG A 8 -13.45 3.22 -16.82
C ARG A 8 -14.17 3.35 -15.49
N LEU A 9 -15.01 2.39 -15.13
CA LEU A 9 -15.72 2.36 -13.84
C LEU A 9 -14.74 2.33 -12.66
N ILE A 10 -13.71 1.48 -12.71
CA ILE A 10 -12.64 1.44 -11.69
C ILE A 10 -11.97 2.82 -11.54
N ASN A 11 -11.53 3.42 -12.65
CA ASN A 11 -10.83 4.70 -12.63
C ASN A 11 -11.73 5.82 -12.08
N THR A 12 -13.00 5.86 -12.48
CA THR A 12 -13.98 6.83 -11.98
C THR A 12 -14.22 6.66 -10.48
N ALA A 13 -14.49 5.43 -10.02
CA ALA A 13 -14.74 5.15 -8.61
C ALA A 13 -13.51 5.46 -7.75
N ALA A 14 -12.32 4.98 -8.15
CA ALA A 14 -11.07 5.27 -7.43
C ALA A 14 -10.81 6.77 -7.31
N ARG A 15 -11.03 7.53 -8.39
CA ARG A 15 -10.86 8.99 -8.37
C ARG A 15 -11.85 9.67 -7.44
N GLN A 16 -13.13 9.33 -7.51
CA GLN A 16 -14.18 9.90 -6.65
C GLN A 16 -13.93 9.62 -5.17
N ILE A 17 -13.46 8.41 -4.85
CA ILE A 17 -13.28 7.97 -3.47
C ILE A 17 -11.96 8.45 -2.90
N LEU A 18 -10.84 8.33 -3.62
CA LEU A 18 -9.51 8.52 -3.06
C LEU A 18 -9.00 9.98 -3.14
N THR A 19 -9.41 10.74 -4.16
CA THR A 19 -8.99 12.14 -4.33
C THR A 19 -9.36 13.01 -3.13
N PRO A 20 -10.59 12.94 -2.57
CA PRO A 20 -10.96 13.72 -1.39
C PRO A 20 -10.09 13.44 -0.14
N PHE A 21 -9.41 12.30 -0.10
CA PHE A 21 -8.50 11.95 1.00
C PHE A 21 -7.04 12.30 0.72
N GLY A 22 -6.74 12.95 -0.41
CA GLY A 22 -5.40 13.43 -0.76
C GLY A 22 -4.51 12.40 -1.47
N LEU A 23 -5.06 11.28 -1.93
CA LEU A 23 -4.28 10.34 -2.73
C LEU A 23 -4.13 10.84 -4.16
N HIS A 24 -2.96 10.56 -4.75
CA HIS A 24 -2.60 10.92 -6.10
C HIS A 24 -2.50 9.69 -7.00
N GLN A 25 -3.02 9.79 -8.23
CA GLN A 25 -2.92 8.73 -9.23
C GLN A 25 -1.52 8.71 -9.86
N LYS A 26 -0.91 7.52 -9.99
CA LYS A 26 0.35 7.35 -10.72
C LYS A 26 0.11 7.38 -12.23
N GLY A 27 0.16 8.58 -12.81
CA GLY A 27 -0.07 8.77 -14.25
C GLY A 27 -1.47 8.29 -14.65
N GLN A 28 -1.54 7.29 -15.54
CA GLN A 28 -2.81 6.70 -16.00
C GLN A 28 -3.06 5.29 -15.43
N SER A 29 -2.25 4.83 -14.46
CA SER A 29 -2.40 3.50 -13.88
C SER A 29 -3.55 3.44 -12.88
N ARG A 30 -3.87 2.23 -12.42
CA ARG A 30 -4.84 2.00 -11.34
C ARG A 30 -4.22 2.07 -9.94
N LEU A 31 -2.98 2.53 -9.84
CA LEU A 31 -2.25 2.72 -8.59
C LEU A 31 -2.35 4.18 -8.15
N TRP A 32 -2.71 4.34 -6.89
CA TRP A 32 -2.81 5.60 -6.16
C TRP A 32 -1.86 5.58 -4.99
N PHE A 33 -1.34 6.74 -4.60
CA PHE A 33 -0.46 6.84 -3.46
C PHE A 33 -0.69 8.10 -2.64
N ASP A 34 -0.39 7.98 -1.36
CA ASP A 34 -0.33 9.07 -0.39
C ASP A 34 1.13 9.23 0.04
N ASP A 35 1.72 10.39 -0.26
CA ASP A 35 3.16 10.62 -0.06
C ASP A 35 3.45 11.29 1.29
N HIS A 36 4.28 10.64 2.11
CA HIS A 36 4.73 11.12 3.42
C HIS A 36 6.25 11.36 3.45
N GLY A 37 6.87 11.53 2.29
CA GLY A 37 8.28 11.86 2.08
C GLY A 37 9.20 10.64 2.09
N TRP A 38 9.26 9.91 3.20
CA TRP A 38 10.12 8.73 3.36
C TRP A 38 9.36 7.39 3.30
N TRP A 39 8.03 7.47 3.13
CA TRP A 39 7.16 6.32 2.94
C TRP A 39 5.90 6.72 2.19
N LEU A 40 5.26 5.73 1.58
CA LEU A 40 4.02 5.89 0.83
C LEU A 40 2.94 4.97 1.38
N ILE A 41 1.69 5.41 1.35
CA ILE A 41 0.55 4.49 1.36
C ILE A 41 0.17 4.24 -0.10
N LEU A 42 0.09 2.98 -0.50
CA LEU A 42 -0.29 2.54 -1.84
C LEU A 42 -1.70 1.97 -1.82
N VAL A 43 -2.52 2.34 -2.80
CA VAL A 43 -3.84 1.75 -3.08
C VAL A 43 -3.90 1.40 -4.56
N GLU A 44 -4.01 0.12 -4.88
CA GLU A 44 -4.05 -0.35 -6.27
C GLU A 44 -5.30 -1.19 -6.54
N PHE A 45 -6.03 -0.82 -7.58
CA PHE A 45 -7.06 -1.66 -8.18
C PHE A 45 -6.39 -2.57 -9.23
N GLN A 46 -5.76 -3.64 -8.74
CA GLN A 46 -4.92 -4.53 -9.56
C GLN A 46 -5.76 -5.34 -10.55
N PRO A 47 -5.47 -5.25 -11.87
CA PRO A 47 -6.17 -6.05 -12.87
C PRO A 47 -5.81 -7.54 -12.78
N ASP A 48 -6.71 -8.38 -13.30
CA ASP A 48 -6.42 -9.77 -13.64
C ASP A 48 -6.37 -9.90 -15.18
N ASN A 49 -5.37 -10.60 -15.71
CA ASN A 49 -5.18 -10.72 -17.17
C ASN A 49 -6.22 -11.64 -17.85
N ARG A 50 -6.95 -12.45 -17.07
CA ARG A 50 -7.91 -13.46 -17.58
C ARG A 50 -9.35 -13.07 -17.29
N LYS A 51 -9.59 -12.23 -16.28
CA LYS A 51 -10.92 -11.87 -15.81
C LYS A 51 -11.12 -10.36 -15.79
N GLN A 52 -12.29 -9.91 -16.23
CA GLN A 52 -12.69 -8.51 -16.09
C GLN A 52 -13.06 -8.24 -14.63
N GLY A 53 -12.38 -7.28 -14.01
CA GLY A 53 -12.55 -6.96 -12.60
C GLY A 53 -11.27 -6.44 -11.99
N THR A 54 -11.17 -6.55 -10.66
CA THR A 54 -10.03 -6.07 -9.91
C THR A 54 -9.83 -6.81 -8.59
N TYR A 55 -8.58 -6.98 -8.19
CA TYR A 55 -8.22 -7.10 -6.78
C TYR A 55 -8.00 -5.70 -6.19
N LEU A 56 -8.03 -5.59 -4.87
CA LEU A 56 -7.60 -4.39 -4.16
C LEU A 56 -6.33 -4.70 -3.38
N ASN A 57 -5.27 -3.92 -3.60
CA ASN A 57 -4.06 -3.97 -2.81
C ASN A 57 -3.92 -2.66 -2.03
N ILE A 58 -3.71 -2.74 -0.72
CA ILE A 58 -3.47 -1.58 0.14
C ILE A 58 -2.26 -1.87 1.03
N GLY A 59 -1.31 -0.96 1.09
CA GLY A 59 -0.15 -1.16 1.96
C GLY A 59 0.83 0.00 1.98
N ILE A 60 1.97 -0.25 2.59
CA ILE A 60 3.05 0.72 2.78
C ILE A 60 4.23 0.35 1.91
N ASN A 61 4.84 1.36 1.31
CA ASN A 61 6.17 1.25 0.73
C ASN A 61 7.13 2.18 1.46
N TRP A 62 8.24 1.63 1.95
CA TRP A 62 9.31 2.42 2.52
C TRP A 62 10.28 2.88 1.43
N LEU A 63 10.65 4.17 1.44
CA LEU A 63 11.54 4.78 0.44
C LEU A 63 13.01 4.82 0.89
N TRP A 64 13.47 3.78 1.60
CA TRP A 64 14.83 3.73 2.17
C TRP A 64 15.94 3.70 1.13
N PHE A 65 15.67 3.16 -0.06
CA PHE A 65 16.63 3.04 -1.13
C PHE A 65 15.93 3.10 -2.49
N ASP A 66 16.69 3.45 -3.51
CA ASP A 66 16.17 3.62 -4.85
C ASP A 66 15.71 2.30 -5.46
N ARG A 67 14.49 2.28 -5.98
CA ARG A 67 13.88 1.18 -6.73
C ARG A 67 13.03 1.77 -7.84
N ASN A 68 13.02 1.11 -9.00
CA ASN A 68 12.17 1.49 -10.12
C ASN A 68 10.74 0.91 -10.06
N TYR A 69 10.36 0.33 -8.91
CA TYR A 69 9.03 -0.26 -8.69
C TYR A 69 8.55 0.02 -7.26
N PHE A 70 7.23 0.04 -7.11
CA PHE A 70 6.57 0.13 -5.81
C PHE A 70 6.42 -1.25 -5.17
N ALA A 71 6.64 -1.34 -3.86
CA ALA A 71 6.51 -2.57 -3.10
C ALA A 71 5.48 -2.43 -1.96
N TYR A 72 4.85 -3.53 -1.58
CA TYR A 72 3.99 -3.61 -0.41
C TYR A 72 4.79 -4.18 0.77
N ASP A 73 5.75 -3.40 1.28
CA ASP A 73 6.62 -3.79 2.40
C ASP A 73 5.80 -4.04 3.69
N MET A 74 4.60 -3.46 3.78
CA MET A 74 3.57 -3.85 4.73
C MET A 74 2.21 -3.83 4.05
N GLY A 75 1.34 -4.80 4.35
CA GLY A 75 0.03 -4.90 3.71
C GLY A 75 0.11 -5.68 2.39
N GLY A 76 -0.79 -5.38 1.45
CA GLY A 76 -0.91 -6.11 0.18
C GLY A 76 -2.36 -6.32 -0.22
N ARG A 77 -2.66 -7.47 -0.84
CA ARG A 77 -4.01 -7.78 -1.31
C ARG A 77 -5.00 -7.87 -0.15
N THR A 78 -6.11 -7.16 -0.28
CA THR A 78 -7.23 -7.15 0.67
C THR A 78 -8.45 -7.77 0.02
N GLY A 79 -9.01 -8.80 0.68
CA GLY A 79 -10.24 -9.45 0.22
C GLY A 79 -10.08 -10.30 -1.04
N SER A 80 -11.21 -10.65 -1.65
CA SER A 80 -11.30 -11.45 -2.87
C SER A 80 -11.34 -10.60 -4.14
N PHE A 81 -11.25 -11.27 -5.29
CA PHE A 81 -11.46 -10.63 -6.58
C PHE A 81 -12.89 -10.07 -6.69
N VAL A 82 -13.01 -8.84 -7.18
CA VAL A 82 -14.31 -8.23 -7.54
C VAL A 82 -14.46 -8.35 -9.05
N ALA A 83 -15.38 -9.22 -9.48
CA ALA A 83 -15.64 -9.47 -10.90
C ALA A 83 -16.58 -8.41 -11.48
N PHE A 84 -16.38 -8.08 -12.76
CA PHE A 84 -17.33 -7.29 -13.51
C PHE A 84 -18.47 -8.19 -14.02
N GLU A 85 -19.64 -8.07 -13.41
CA GLU A 85 -20.87 -8.79 -13.83
C GLU A 85 -21.85 -7.84 -14.53
N THR A 86 -22.24 -6.77 -13.83
CA THR A 86 -23.05 -5.66 -14.36
C THR A 86 -22.47 -4.33 -13.89
N GLU A 87 -22.78 -3.23 -14.58
CA GLU A 87 -22.28 -1.91 -14.16
C GLU A 87 -22.78 -1.52 -12.76
N GLU A 88 -24.03 -1.84 -12.43
CA GLU A 88 -24.64 -1.51 -11.13
C GLU A 88 -23.96 -2.28 -9.98
N LEU A 89 -23.88 -3.62 -10.08
CA LEU A 89 -23.25 -4.45 -9.05
C LEU A 89 -21.78 -4.09 -8.87
N PHE A 90 -21.08 -3.90 -9.99
CA PHE A 90 -19.67 -3.58 -9.96
C PHE A 90 -19.40 -2.20 -9.35
N ASN A 91 -20.23 -1.20 -9.64
CA ASN A 91 -20.11 0.11 -8.99
C ASN A 91 -20.35 0.01 -7.49
N ASN A 92 -21.35 -0.75 -7.03
CA ASN A 92 -21.60 -0.96 -5.60
C ASN A 92 -20.40 -1.63 -4.91
N ASP A 93 -19.81 -2.65 -5.54
CA ASP A 93 -18.63 -3.32 -4.99
C ASP A 93 -17.40 -2.40 -4.98
N LEU A 94 -17.17 -1.62 -6.03
CA LEU A 94 -16.07 -0.63 -6.09
C LEU A 94 -16.20 0.42 -4.99
N GLN A 95 -17.41 0.92 -4.72
CA GLN A 95 -17.67 1.84 -3.61
C GLN A 95 -17.36 1.17 -2.26
N LYS A 96 -17.81 -0.07 -2.07
CA LYS A 96 -17.57 -0.82 -0.82
C LYS A 96 -16.09 -1.02 -0.55
N ILE A 97 -15.34 -1.56 -1.51
CA ILE A 97 -13.91 -1.82 -1.33
C ILE A 97 -13.10 -0.51 -1.27
N GLY A 98 -13.50 0.52 -2.02
CA GLY A 98 -12.86 1.83 -2.00
C GLY A 98 -13.03 2.55 -0.65
N ASN A 99 -14.22 2.49 -0.05
CA ASN A 99 -14.45 2.99 1.31
C ASN A 99 -13.61 2.21 2.34
N GLY A 100 -13.46 0.89 2.17
CA GLY A 100 -12.53 0.09 2.96
C GLY A 100 -11.08 0.55 2.81
N ALA A 101 -10.65 0.93 1.60
CA ALA A 101 -9.32 1.49 1.35
C ALA A 101 -9.10 2.80 2.09
N VAL A 102 -10.07 3.71 2.07
CA VAL A 102 -10.02 4.97 2.80
C VAL A 102 -9.82 4.75 4.31
N GLU A 103 -10.56 3.82 4.90
CA GLU A 103 -10.41 3.51 6.32
C GLU A 103 -9.02 2.92 6.63
N GLN A 104 -8.49 2.08 5.75
CA GLN A 104 -7.15 1.54 5.92
C GLN A 104 -6.05 2.60 5.74
N VAL A 105 -6.22 3.55 4.81
CA VAL A 105 -5.33 4.71 4.65
C VAL A 105 -5.30 5.54 5.93
N LYS A 106 -6.47 5.87 6.50
CA LYS A 106 -6.55 6.61 7.77
C LYS A 106 -5.84 5.89 8.91
N ARG A 107 -6.02 4.57 9.00
CA ARG A 107 -5.32 3.73 10.01
C ARG A 107 -3.81 3.78 9.84
N TYR A 108 -3.30 3.71 8.61
CA TYR A 108 -1.86 3.82 8.37
C TYR A 108 -1.30 5.19 8.73
N ARG A 109 -1.99 6.28 8.37
CA ARG A 109 -1.61 7.64 8.78
C ARG A 109 -1.52 7.78 10.30
N GLN A 110 -2.51 7.26 11.03
CA GLN A 110 -2.53 7.27 12.48
C GLN A 110 -1.45 6.37 13.10
N LYS A 111 -1.16 5.24 12.48
CA LYS A 111 -0.19 4.26 12.96
C LYS A 111 1.24 4.75 12.81
N PHE A 112 1.54 5.51 11.75
CA PHE A 112 2.91 5.91 11.38
C PHE A 112 3.12 7.43 11.30
N PRO A 113 2.86 8.20 12.38
CA PRO A 113 3.09 9.65 12.37
C PRO A 113 4.58 10.03 12.39
N SER A 114 5.48 9.10 12.70
CA SER A 114 6.92 9.38 12.79
C SER A 114 7.79 8.14 12.56
N ILE A 115 9.08 8.35 12.30
CA ILE A 115 10.04 7.25 12.13
C ILE A 115 10.16 6.37 13.38
N GLU A 116 10.00 6.95 14.58
CA GLU A 116 10.03 6.22 15.85
C GLU A 116 8.84 5.27 15.99
N SER A 117 7.67 5.65 15.48
CA SER A 117 6.48 4.78 15.47
C SER A 117 6.69 3.57 14.56
N VAL A 118 7.31 3.78 13.39
CA VAL A 118 7.71 2.70 12.47
C VAL A 118 8.75 1.80 13.10
N ALA A 119 9.81 2.36 13.70
CA ALA A 119 10.84 1.59 14.37
C ALA A 119 10.26 0.73 15.50
N ARG A 120 9.32 1.28 16.29
CA ARG A 120 8.65 0.53 17.36
C ARG A 120 7.81 -0.63 16.80
N ASP A 121 7.00 -0.37 15.78
CA ASP A 121 6.13 -1.38 15.17
C ASP A 121 6.94 -2.52 14.53
N LEU A 122 7.92 -2.17 13.69
CA LEU A 122 8.77 -3.15 13.02
C LEU A 122 9.61 -3.94 14.01
N ALA A 123 10.20 -3.30 15.02
CA ALA A 123 10.97 -4.02 16.05
C ALA A 123 10.10 -4.98 16.87
N GLY A 124 8.84 -4.62 17.13
CA GLY A 124 7.87 -5.40 17.91
C GLY A 124 7.33 -6.64 17.19
N LYS A 125 7.54 -6.81 15.88
CA LYS A 125 7.07 -8.00 15.14
C LYS A 125 7.68 -9.29 15.70
N TRP A 126 6.85 -10.27 16.05
CA TRP A 126 7.28 -11.56 16.60
C TRP A 126 8.08 -12.42 15.60
N ARG A 127 7.63 -12.47 14.34
CA ARG A 127 8.32 -13.12 13.22
C ARG A 127 8.69 -12.07 12.20
N LYS A 128 9.93 -12.12 11.74
CA LYS A 128 10.48 -11.22 10.73
C LYS A 128 11.11 -12.06 9.64
N ASP A 129 10.77 -11.77 8.40
CA ASP A 129 11.59 -12.19 7.27
C ASP A 129 12.77 -11.22 7.07
N ASN A 130 13.58 -11.47 6.04
CA ASN A 130 14.73 -10.62 5.74
C ASN A 130 14.34 -9.17 5.42
N TRP A 131 13.15 -8.93 4.84
CA TRP A 131 12.69 -7.57 4.58
C TRP A 131 12.28 -6.87 5.87
N ASP A 132 11.53 -7.55 6.73
CA ASP A 132 11.13 -7.04 8.04
C ASP A 132 12.35 -6.69 8.90
N LEU A 133 13.38 -7.54 8.90
CA LEU A 133 14.66 -7.28 9.57
C LEU A 133 15.35 -6.04 8.98
N TYR A 134 15.44 -5.96 7.65
CA TYR A 134 16.04 -4.82 6.97
C TYR A 134 15.30 -3.51 7.28
N HIS A 135 13.97 -3.49 7.18
CA HIS A 135 13.16 -2.30 7.46
C HIS A 135 13.24 -1.91 8.94
N ALA A 136 13.26 -2.88 9.87
CA ALA A 136 13.46 -2.60 11.30
C ALA A 136 14.84 -1.99 11.56
N GLY A 137 15.89 -2.52 10.92
CA GLY A 137 17.24 -1.99 11.00
C GLY A 137 17.34 -0.55 10.50
N MET A 138 16.77 -0.26 9.31
CA MET A 138 16.72 1.08 8.73
C MET A 138 15.97 2.07 9.61
N ALA A 139 14.77 1.71 10.10
CA ALA A 139 13.99 2.58 10.97
C ALA A 139 14.71 2.87 12.30
N CYS A 140 15.33 1.86 12.91
CA CYS A 140 16.16 2.05 14.11
C CYS A 140 17.37 2.95 13.85
N ALA A 141 18.04 2.80 12.71
CA ALA A 141 19.19 3.61 12.33
C ALA A 141 18.82 5.09 12.17
N LEU A 142 17.70 5.38 11.48
CA LEU A 142 17.17 6.73 11.31
C LEU A 142 16.70 7.37 12.63
N CYS A 143 16.29 6.55 13.61
CA CYS A 143 16.01 7.00 14.98
C CYS A 143 17.27 7.19 15.85
N GLY A 144 18.49 7.00 15.33
CA GLY A 144 19.72 7.02 16.11
C GLY A 144 19.92 5.81 17.05
N LYS A 145 19.10 4.76 16.95
CA LYS A 145 19.15 3.57 17.80
C LYS A 145 20.17 2.54 17.28
N LYS A 146 21.44 2.95 17.25
CA LYS A 146 22.55 2.19 16.62
C LYS A 146 22.61 0.72 17.03
N SER A 147 22.57 0.42 18.33
CA SER A 147 22.67 -0.97 18.82
C SER A 147 21.54 -1.87 18.33
N GLN A 148 20.32 -1.33 18.22
CA GLN A 148 19.16 -2.07 17.72
C GLN A 148 19.25 -2.27 16.21
N ALA A 149 19.69 -1.25 15.47
CA ALA A 149 19.92 -1.38 14.03
C ALA A 149 20.96 -2.47 13.72
N ILE A 150 22.11 -2.45 14.41
CA ILE A 150 23.17 -3.47 14.25
C ILE A 150 22.62 -4.86 14.56
N LYS A 151 21.82 -5.01 15.61
CA LYS A 151 21.19 -6.30 15.93
C LYS A 151 20.38 -6.83 14.75
N PHE A 152 19.49 -6.01 14.18
CA PHE A 152 18.68 -6.44 13.04
C PHE A 152 19.50 -6.74 11.79
N PHE A 153 20.53 -5.93 11.49
CA PHE A 153 21.39 -6.19 10.34
C PHE A 153 22.25 -7.45 10.50
N ASN A 154 22.73 -7.76 11.70
CA ASN A 154 23.47 -9.00 11.97
C ASN A 154 22.59 -10.25 11.84
N GLU A 155 21.27 -10.12 11.99
CA GLU A 155 20.33 -11.24 11.77
C GLU A 155 20.10 -11.52 10.27
N LEU A 156 20.36 -10.55 9.38
CA LEU A 156 20.25 -10.75 7.92
C LEU A 156 21.36 -11.60 7.32
N THR A 157 22.49 -11.70 8.01
CA THR A 157 23.70 -12.39 7.53
C THR A 157 23.86 -13.78 8.15
N LYS A 158 22.84 -14.28 8.85
CA LYS A 158 22.78 -15.64 9.40
C LYS A 158 22.02 -16.55 8.46
#